data_AF-A0A0L0F8I3-F1
#
_entry.id   AF-A0A0L0F8I3-F1
#
_cell.length_a   1.000
_cell.length_b   1.000
_cell.length_c   1.000
_cell.angle_alpha   90.00
_cell.angle_beta   90.00
_cell.angle_gamma   90.00
#
_symmetry.space_group_name_H-M   'P 1'
#
loop_
_entity.id
_entity.type
_entity.pdbx_description
1 polymer ?
#
loop_
_entity_poly.entity_id
_entity_poly.type
_entity_poly.pdbx_seq_one_letter_code
_entity_poly.pdbx_strand_id
1 'polypeptide(L)'
;KEYQLLNVDDHQNVLRKNNRALADSRPDITHQMMLALMDSPLNKAGLLQVYIHTEKGVLIEINPRTRIPRTFKRFSGLMVQLLHKLSIRSSNGPEKLMKVIKNPIIDHLPNNCRRIGMSHKAPKTVRIGEFIATQPTDEPIVYVIGGMAHGRYEWKFTYLTDCNLCGCGSLGLVLW
;
A
#
# COMPACT_ATOMS: atom_id res chain seq x y z
N LYS A 1 -22.01 -15.08 -12.01
CA LYS A 1 -20.68 -15.50 -11.50
C LYS A 1 -20.27 -14.52 -10.42
N GLU A 2 -19.99 -15.00 -9.21
CA GLU A 2 -19.50 -14.16 -8.12
C GLU A 2 -18.00 -13.94 -8.31
N TYR A 3 -17.52 -12.71 -8.11
CA TYR A 3 -16.10 -12.36 -8.20
C TYR A 3 -15.55 -12.20 -6.78
N GLN A 4 -14.41 -12.81 -6.51
CA GLN A 4 -13.78 -12.84 -5.18
C GLN A 4 -12.32 -12.41 -5.28
N LEU A 5 -11.79 -11.72 -4.26
CA LEU A 5 -10.38 -11.36 -4.22
C LEU A 5 -9.55 -12.62 -3.91
N LEU A 6 -8.51 -12.83 -4.69
CA LEU A 6 -7.64 -14.00 -4.56
C LEU A 6 -6.90 -13.97 -3.22
N ASN A 7 -7.15 -14.98 -2.39
CA ASN A 7 -6.58 -15.19 -1.06
C ASN A 7 -6.07 -16.64 -0.94
N VAL A 8 -5.05 -16.87 -0.12
CA VAL A 8 -4.50 -18.20 0.15
C VAL A 8 -5.57 -19.13 0.71
N ASP A 9 -6.25 -18.72 1.79
CA ASP A 9 -7.10 -19.62 2.58
C ASP A 9 -8.25 -20.20 1.74
N ASP A 10 -8.96 -19.33 1.03
CA ASP A 10 -10.15 -19.71 0.26
C ASP A 10 -9.82 -20.32 -1.13
N HIS A 11 -8.63 -20.04 -1.69
CA HIS A 11 -8.34 -20.32 -3.11
C HIS A 11 -7.10 -21.21 -3.37
N GLN A 12 -6.58 -21.94 -2.39
CA GLN A 12 -5.39 -22.81 -2.54
C GLN A 12 -5.42 -23.69 -3.82
N ASN A 13 -6.56 -24.32 -4.10
CA ASN A 13 -6.74 -25.19 -5.26
C ASN A 13 -6.68 -24.42 -6.59
N VAL A 14 -7.17 -23.18 -6.63
CA VAL A 14 -7.11 -22.32 -7.81
C VAL A 14 -5.69 -21.80 -8.02
N LEU A 15 -4.99 -21.44 -6.93
CA LEU A 15 -3.59 -21.00 -6.98
C LEU A 15 -2.68 -22.10 -7.53
N ARG A 16 -2.79 -23.32 -7.00
CA ARG A 16 -2.04 -24.49 -7.50
C ARG A 16 -2.32 -24.78 -8.97
N LYS A 17 -3.59 -24.76 -9.40
CA LYS A 17 -3.97 -24.97 -10.81
C LYS A 17 -3.41 -23.91 -11.77
N ASN A 18 -3.15 -22.70 -11.29
CA ASN A 18 -2.58 -21.61 -12.08
C ASN A 18 -1.06 -21.44 -11.86
N ASN A 19 -0.38 -22.44 -11.28
CA ASN A 19 1.07 -22.43 -10.98
C ASN A 19 1.54 -21.17 -10.21
N ARG A 20 0.68 -20.59 -9.35
CA ARG A 20 1.04 -19.46 -8.50
C ARG A 20 1.50 -19.93 -7.13
N ALA A 21 2.55 -19.32 -6.57
CA ALA A 21 2.95 -19.64 -5.21
C ALA A 21 1.88 -19.17 -4.22
N LEU A 22 1.62 -20.00 -3.20
CA LEU A 22 0.64 -19.67 -2.17
C LEU A 22 1.04 -18.41 -1.38
N ALA A 23 2.35 -18.16 -1.21
CA ALA A 23 2.85 -16.99 -0.48
C ALA A 23 2.53 -15.63 -1.13
N ASP A 24 2.25 -15.60 -2.44
CA ASP A 24 2.11 -14.35 -3.20
C ASP A 24 0.72 -13.73 -3.06
N SER A 25 -0.31 -14.54 -2.80
CA SER A 25 -1.71 -14.13 -2.78
C SER A 25 -2.18 -13.78 -1.37
N ARG A 26 -1.51 -12.80 -0.76
CA ARG A 26 -1.69 -12.35 0.64
C ARG A 26 -2.26 -10.91 0.74
N PRO A 27 -3.51 -10.66 0.31
CA PRO A 27 -4.15 -9.35 0.41
C PRO A 27 -4.48 -8.90 1.85
N ASP A 28 -4.43 -9.83 2.82
CA ASP A 28 -4.53 -9.57 4.26
C ASP A 28 -3.39 -8.68 4.77
N ILE A 29 -2.19 -8.80 4.19
CA ILE A 29 -1.04 -7.97 4.52
C ILE A 29 -1.34 -6.50 4.19
N THR A 30 -1.81 -6.23 2.97
CA THR A 30 -2.22 -4.88 2.54
C THR A 30 -3.42 -4.37 3.35
N HIS A 31 -4.35 -5.25 3.74
CA HIS A 31 -5.50 -4.89 4.58
C HIS A 31 -5.06 -4.38 5.96
N GLN A 32 -4.19 -5.12 6.65
CA GLN A 32 -3.64 -4.75 7.96
C GLN A 32 -2.90 -3.40 7.91
N MET A 33 -2.04 -3.21 6.92
CA MET A 33 -1.35 -1.92 6.73
C MET A 33 -2.31 -0.78 6.47
N MET A 34 -3.32 -0.99 5.62
CA MET A 34 -4.28 0.06 5.29
C MET A 34 -5.06 0.51 6.52
N LEU A 35 -5.38 -0.41 7.45
CA LEU A 35 -5.97 -0.05 8.75
C LEU A 35 -4.99 0.80 9.58
N ALA A 36 -3.74 0.37 9.74
CA ALA A 36 -2.73 1.10 10.52
C ALA A 36 -2.46 2.51 9.97
N LEU A 37 -2.34 2.64 8.65
CA LEU A 37 -2.10 3.92 7.97
C LEU A 37 -3.28 4.88 8.11
N MET A 38 -4.51 4.42 7.83
CA MET A 38 -5.68 5.30 7.83
C MET A 38 -6.14 5.70 9.25
N ASP A 39 -5.81 4.91 10.28
CA ASP A 39 -6.05 5.28 11.68
C ASP A 39 -4.96 6.18 12.29
N SER A 40 -3.83 6.34 11.61
CA SER A 40 -2.69 7.09 12.14
C SER A 40 -3.04 8.56 12.46
N PRO A 41 -2.37 9.18 13.45
CA PRO A 41 -2.52 10.62 13.69
C PRO A 41 -2.18 11.47 12.47
N LEU A 42 -1.24 10.99 11.65
CA LEU A 42 -0.77 11.59 10.40
C LEU A 42 -1.90 11.72 9.37
N ASN A 43 -2.67 10.64 9.15
CA ASN A 43 -3.88 10.68 8.31
C ASN A 43 -4.97 11.58 8.89
N LYS A 44 -5.16 11.57 10.21
CA LYS A 44 -6.15 12.43 10.88
C LYS A 44 -5.79 13.92 10.80
N ALA A 45 -4.51 14.25 10.69
CA ALA A 45 -4.03 15.61 10.44
C ALA A 45 -4.20 16.07 8.97
N GLY A 46 -4.66 15.20 8.07
CA GLY A 46 -4.70 15.46 6.63
C GLY A 46 -3.32 15.46 5.96
N LEU A 47 -2.30 15.00 6.69
CA LEU A 47 -0.91 14.89 6.25
C LEU A 47 -0.57 13.44 5.85
N LEU A 48 -1.50 12.68 5.28
CA LEU A 48 -1.21 11.40 4.65
C LEU A 48 -2.09 11.25 3.41
N GLN A 49 -1.48 10.69 2.38
CA GLN A 49 -2.06 10.26 1.12
C GLN A 49 -1.52 8.84 0.87
N VAL A 50 -2.39 7.90 0.47
CA VAL A 50 -1.99 6.50 0.29
C VAL A 50 -2.21 6.07 -1.16
N TYR A 51 -1.26 5.30 -1.69
CA TYR A 51 -1.43 4.59 -2.95
C TYR A 51 -1.09 3.11 -2.77
N ILE A 52 -1.71 2.27 -3.61
CA ILE A 52 -1.41 0.84 -3.69
C ILE A 52 -0.98 0.54 -5.13
N HIS A 53 0.24 0.05 -5.30
CA HIS A 53 0.70 -0.50 -6.56
C HIS A 53 0.68 -2.02 -6.47
N THR A 54 -0.17 -2.67 -7.27
CA THR A 54 -0.33 -4.12 -7.26
C THR A 54 0.73 -4.81 -8.12
N GLU A 55 0.99 -6.09 -7.84
CA GLU A 55 1.84 -6.98 -8.67
C GLU A 55 1.47 -6.94 -10.17
N LYS A 56 0.18 -6.81 -10.49
CA LYS A 56 -0.34 -6.73 -11.87
C LYS A 56 -0.25 -5.33 -12.49
N GLY A 57 0.50 -4.41 -11.89
CA GLY A 57 0.68 -3.05 -12.37
C GLY A 57 -0.55 -2.15 -12.23
N VAL A 58 -1.61 -2.57 -11.53
CA VAL A 58 -2.75 -1.67 -11.23
C VAL A 58 -2.32 -0.72 -10.11
N LEU A 59 -2.39 0.59 -10.38
CA LEU A 59 -2.12 1.64 -9.42
C LEU A 59 -3.43 2.24 -8.90
N ILE A 60 -3.55 2.36 -7.59
CA ILE A 60 -4.76 2.81 -6.89
C ILE A 60 -4.40 4.00 -6.01
N GLU A 61 -5.15 5.10 -6.11
CA GLU A 61 -5.12 6.22 -5.17
C GLU A 61 -6.29 6.09 -4.18
N ILE A 62 -6.01 6.36 -2.90
CA ILE A 62 -7.00 6.27 -1.82
C ILE A 62 -7.14 7.63 -1.13
N ASN A 63 -8.37 8.12 -1.04
CA ASN A 63 -8.69 9.39 -0.41
C ASN A 63 -8.47 9.28 1.12
N PRO A 64 -7.83 10.27 1.79
CA PRO A 64 -7.56 10.22 3.23
C PRO A 64 -8.81 10.06 4.11
N ARG A 65 -9.98 10.50 3.62
CA ARG A 65 -11.30 10.35 4.27
C ARG A 65 -11.90 8.94 4.15
N THR A 66 -11.23 7.99 3.50
CA THR A 66 -11.78 6.66 3.23
C THR A 66 -11.73 5.77 4.47
N ARG A 67 -12.90 5.40 5.01
CA ARG A 67 -13.00 4.43 6.11
C ARG A 67 -12.88 3.00 5.59
N ILE A 68 -11.73 2.38 5.81
CA ILE A 68 -11.44 1.00 5.42
C ILE A 68 -12.26 0.00 6.27
N PRO A 69 -12.88 -1.04 5.68
CA PRO A 69 -13.59 -2.07 6.45
C PRO A 69 -12.65 -2.83 7.39
N ARG A 70 -13.04 -2.97 8.67
CA ARG A 70 -12.26 -3.70 9.68
C ARG A 70 -12.14 -5.20 9.43
N THR A 71 -13.12 -5.82 8.75
CA THR A 71 -13.11 -7.25 8.48
C THR A 71 -12.62 -7.54 7.07
N PHE A 72 -11.69 -8.50 6.95
CA PHE A 72 -11.07 -8.86 5.67
C PHE A 72 -12.11 -9.22 4.59
N LYS A 73 -13.17 -9.96 4.93
CA LYS A 73 -14.26 -10.29 3.98
C LYS A 73 -14.93 -9.06 3.34
N ARG A 74 -15.12 -7.97 4.11
CA ARG A 74 -15.68 -6.71 3.59
C ARG A 74 -14.66 -5.93 2.77
N PHE A 75 -13.38 -5.95 3.17
CA PHE A 75 -12.29 -5.37 2.38
C PHE A 75 -12.10 -6.07 1.03
N SER A 76 -12.13 -7.41 1.00
CA SER A 76 -12.10 -8.23 -0.21
C SER A 76 -13.21 -7.83 -1.19
N GLY A 77 -14.47 -7.74 -0.74
CA GLY A 77 -15.58 -7.28 -1.57
C GLY A 77 -15.42 -5.84 -2.09
N LEU A 78 -14.90 -4.93 -1.26
CA LEU A 78 -14.60 -3.55 -1.66
C LEU A 78 -13.51 -3.49 -2.75
N MET A 79 -12.45 -4.30 -2.63
CA MET A 79 -11.37 -4.38 -3.61
C MET A 79 -11.83 -5.00 -4.94
N VAL A 80 -12.67 -6.03 -4.90
CA VAL A 80 -13.32 -6.57 -6.12
C VAL A 80 -14.15 -5.48 -6.79
N GLN A 81 -14.99 -4.76 -6.03
CA GLN A 81 -15.80 -3.67 -6.59
C GLN A 81 -14.92 -2.56 -7.19
N LEU A 82 -13.81 -2.21 -6.55
CA LEU A 82 -12.86 -1.20 -7.04
C LEU A 82 -12.21 -1.63 -8.36
N LEU A 83 -11.74 -2.88 -8.46
CA LEU A 83 -11.12 -3.40 -9.68
C LEU A 83 -12.12 -3.53 -10.84
N HIS A 84 -13.40 -3.81 -10.55
CA HIS A 84 -14.46 -3.88 -11.56
C HIS A 84 -14.96 -2.51 -12.03
N LYS A 85 -15.14 -1.54 -11.12
CA LYS A 85 -15.72 -0.21 -11.42
C LYS A 85 -14.66 0.87 -11.65
N LEU A 86 -13.38 0.54 -11.48
CA LEU A 86 -12.21 1.43 -11.48
C LEU A 86 -12.27 2.61 -10.49
N SER A 87 -13.36 2.76 -9.74
CA SER A 87 -13.49 3.73 -8.64
C SER A 87 -14.62 3.35 -7.68
N ILE A 88 -14.47 3.78 -6.44
CA ILE A 88 -15.49 3.75 -5.38
C ILE A 88 -15.84 5.19 -5.04
N ARG A 89 -17.14 5.50 -4.97
CA ARG A 89 -17.65 6.80 -4.51
C ARG A 89 -18.19 6.70 -3.08
N SER A 90 -18.27 7.84 -2.41
CA SER A 90 -19.02 7.95 -1.15
C SER A 90 -20.50 7.62 -1.38
N SER A 91 -21.17 7.05 -0.38
CA SER A 91 -22.63 6.93 -0.37
C SER A 91 -23.33 8.28 -0.24
N ASN A 92 -22.65 9.26 0.36
CA ASN A 92 -23.22 10.53 0.79
C ASN A 92 -22.80 11.70 -0.12
N GLY A 93 -22.16 11.44 -1.27
CA GLY A 93 -21.71 12.49 -2.17
C GLY A 93 -20.97 11.98 -3.41
N PRO A 94 -20.68 12.87 -4.39
CA PRO A 94 -20.06 12.49 -5.66
C PRO A 94 -18.59 12.09 -5.56
N GLU A 95 -17.95 12.37 -4.41
CA GLU A 95 -16.52 12.19 -4.14
C GLU A 95 -16.05 10.75 -4.37
N LYS A 96 -14.91 10.60 -5.03
CA LYS A 96 -14.23 9.30 -5.18
C LYS A 96 -13.36 9.03 -3.96
N LEU A 97 -13.67 7.96 -3.24
CA LEU A 97 -12.92 7.48 -2.07
C LEU A 97 -11.71 6.64 -2.50
N MET A 98 -11.87 5.82 -3.54
CA MET A 98 -10.78 5.06 -4.15
C MET A 98 -10.90 5.18 -5.66
N LYS A 99 -9.78 5.26 -6.38
CA LYS A 99 -9.76 5.25 -7.85
C LYS A 99 -8.51 4.53 -8.37
N VAL A 100 -8.68 3.77 -9.44
CA VAL A 100 -7.57 3.29 -10.25
C VAL A 100 -7.06 4.47 -11.07
N ILE A 101 -5.74 4.65 -11.09
CA ILE A 101 -5.04 5.72 -11.81
C ILE A 101 -4.05 5.12 -12.82
N LYS A 102 -3.63 5.94 -13.79
CA LYS A 102 -2.64 5.54 -14.80
C LYS A 102 -1.24 5.50 -14.18
N ASN A 103 -0.41 4.56 -14.64
CA ASN A 103 1.03 4.58 -14.38
C ASN A 103 1.75 5.61 -15.27
N PRO A 104 2.96 6.04 -14.89
CA PRO A 104 3.70 5.70 -13.66
C PRO A 104 3.18 6.45 -12.42
N ILE A 105 3.48 5.95 -11.21
CA ILE A 105 3.16 6.67 -9.95
C ILE A 105 3.83 8.05 -9.89
N ILE A 106 4.99 8.22 -10.54
CA ILE A 106 5.80 9.44 -10.54
C ILE A 106 4.97 10.67 -10.93
N ASP A 107 4.05 10.53 -11.88
CA ASP A 107 3.21 11.61 -12.40
C ASP A 107 2.15 12.10 -11.39
N HIS A 108 1.93 11.36 -10.31
CA HIS A 108 0.99 11.68 -9.22
C HIS A 108 1.71 12.04 -7.92
N LEU A 109 3.06 12.00 -7.92
CA LEU A 109 3.87 12.45 -6.79
C LEU A 109 4.08 13.97 -6.89
N PRO A 110 4.17 14.69 -5.76
CA PRO A 110 4.59 16.08 -5.80
C PRO A 110 6.02 16.23 -6.34
N ASN A 111 6.27 17.38 -6.97
CA ASN A 111 7.59 17.72 -7.50
C ASN A 111 8.64 17.79 -6.37
N ASN A 112 9.90 17.50 -6.70
CA ASN A 112 11.02 17.46 -5.76
C ASN A 112 10.79 16.56 -4.52
N CYS A 113 10.11 15.42 -4.70
CA CYS A 113 9.89 14.48 -3.60
C CYS A 113 11.08 13.54 -3.37
N ARG A 114 11.49 13.41 -2.09
CA ARG A 114 12.50 12.43 -1.66
C ARG A 114 11.86 11.05 -1.56
N ARG A 115 12.50 10.02 -2.11
CA ARG A 115 11.92 8.68 -2.26
C ARG A 115 12.74 7.61 -1.55
N ILE A 116 12.11 6.95 -0.58
CA ILE A 116 12.75 6.08 0.39
C ILE A 116 12.10 4.70 0.35
N GLY A 117 12.88 3.66 0.04
CA GLY A 117 12.42 2.27 0.11
C GLY A 117 12.70 1.66 1.48
N MET A 118 11.71 1.03 2.10
CA MET A 118 11.91 0.23 3.31
C MET A 118 12.36 -1.18 2.90
N SER A 119 13.54 -1.63 3.34
CA SER A 119 14.08 -2.95 2.97
C SER A 119 14.99 -3.51 4.06
N HIS A 120 14.74 -4.75 4.50
CA HIS A 120 15.59 -5.46 5.46
C HIS A 120 17.05 -5.65 4.98
N LYS A 121 17.29 -5.61 3.66
CA LYS A 121 18.63 -5.72 3.06
C LYS A 121 19.28 -4.35 2.76
N ALA A 122 18.80 -3.27 3.36
CA ALA A 122 19.42 -1.96 3.22
C ALA A 122 20.82 -1.95 3.88
N PRO A 123 21.81 -1.24 3.29
CA PRO A 123 23.17 -1.21 3.83
C PRO A 123 23.30 -0.39 5.12
N LYS A 124 22.30 0.43 5.45
CA LYS A 124 22.28 1.29 6.64
C LYS A 124 20.92 1.20 7.33
N THR A 125 20.95 0.75 8.58
CA THR A 125 19.82 0.87 9.50
C THR A 125 19.83 2.23 10.17
N VAL A 126 18.65 2.82 10.30
CA VAL A 126 18.42 4.12 10.94
C VAL A 126 17.26 4.00 11.92
N ARG A 127 17.29 4.79 13.01
CA ARG A 127 16.13 4.97 13.85
C ARG A 127 15.19 5.97 13.18
N ILE A 128 13.92 5.61 12.93
CA ILE A 128 13.01 6.47 12.17
C ILE A 128 12.87 7.88 12.77
N GLY A 129 12.78 8.04 14.10
CA GLY A 129 12.64 9.35 14.73
C GLY A 129 13.84 10.29 14.49
N GLU A 130 15.07 9.76 14.60
CA GLU A 130 16.30 10.51 14.31
C GLU A 130 16.41 10.78 12.81
N PHE A 131 16.04 9.81 11.96
CA PHE A 131 16.05 9.96 10.52
C PHE A 131 15.12 11.09 10.06
N ILE A 132 13.86 11.12 10.53
CA ILE A 132 12.89 12.18 10.22
C ILE A 132 13.43 13.56 10.63
N ALA A 133 14.06 13.68 11.80
CA ALA A 133 14.65 14.94 12.26
C ALA A 133 15.82 15.45 11.40
N THR A 134 16.41 14.60 10.55
CA THR A 134 17.44 14.99 9.56
C THR A 134 16.88 15.31 8.17
N GLN A 135 15.56 15.20 7.97
CA GLN A 135 14.94 15.49 6.68
C GLN A 135 14.53 16.97 6.58
N PRO A 136 14.58 17.59 5.38
CA PRO A 136 13.96 18.88 5.13
C PRO A 136 12.46 18.86 5.46
N THR A 137 11.97 19.92 6.08
CA THR A 137 10.54 20.07 6.47
C THR A 137 9.67 20.71 5.38
N ASP A 138 10.31 21.25 4.34
CA ASP A 138 9.71 21.88 3.17
C ASP A 138 9.55 20.94 1.96
N GLU A 139 10.20 19.76 1.98
CA GLU A 139 10.11 18.78 0.89
C GLU A 139 9.18 17.59 1.22
N PRO A 140 8.34 17.14 0.27
CA PRO A 140 7.52 15.94 0.42
C PRO A 140 8.36 14.65 0.42
N ILE A 141 8.04 13.73 1.32
CA ILE A 141 8.72 12.44 1.44
C ILE A 141 7.79 11.28 1.04
N VAL A 142 8.33 10.36 0.25
CA VAL A 142 7.65 9.16 -0.26
C VAL A 142 8.27 7.94 0.40
N TYR A 143 7.51 7.23 1.23
CA TYR A 143 7.94 5.96 1.80
C TYR A 143 7.32 4.79 1.02
N VAL A 144 8.19 3.92 0.52
CA VAL A 144 7.85 2.75 -0.27
C VAL A 144 8.08 1.52 0.60
N ILE A 145 7.00 1.06 1.22
CA ILE A 145 6.98 -0.18 1.99
C ILE A 145 6.50 -1.27 1.03
N GLY A 146 7.10 -2.47 1.08
CA GLY A 146 6.92 -3.52 0.08
C GLY A 146 6.47 -4.86 0.66
N GLY A 147 5.55 -5.55 -0.02
CA GLY A 147 4.88 -6.75 0.45
C GLY A 147 4.11 -7.44 -0.68
N MET A 148 3.52 -8.60 -0.40
CA MET A 148 4.15 -9.88 -0.76
C MET A 148 4.77 -10.45 0.52
N ALA A 149 4.37 -11.65 0.96
CA ALA A 149 4.96 -12.25 2.17
C ALA A 149 6.49 -12.46 2.02
N HIS A 150 6.95 -12.60 0.78
CA HIS A 150 8.36 -12.73 0.40
C HIS A 150 8.57 -12.05 -0.95
N GLY A 151 9.72 -11.42 -1.15
CA GLY A 151 10.13 -10.87 -2.45
C GLY A 151 10.95 -9.59 -2.33
N ARG A 152 11.25 -8.98 -3.48
CA ARG A 152 11.97 -7.70 -3.59
C ARG A 152 11.28 -6.86 -4.66
N TYR A 153 10.97 -5.62 -4.33
CA TYR A 153 10.52 -4.64 -5.30
C TYR A 153 11.72 -3.82 -5.80
N GLU A 154 12.16 -4.09 -7.03
CA GLU A 154 13.33 -3.44 -7.63
C GLU A 154 12.94 -2.15 -8.37
N TRP A 155 13.02 -1.04 -7.65
CA TRP A 155 12.89 0.32 -8.20
C TRP A 155 14.13 1.14 -7.80
N LYS A 156 14.41 2.20 -8.57
CA LYS A 156 15.51 3.13 -8.27
C LYS A 156 15.14 4.06 -7.10
N PHE A 157 15.25 3.55 -5.87
CA PHE A 157 15.04 4.27 -4.62
C PHE A 157 16.26 4.17 -3.71
N THR A 158 16.41 5.13 -2.78
CA THR A 158 17.34 5.01 -1.65
C THR A 158 16.70 4.11 -0.60
N TYR A 159 17.35 3.01 -0.23
CA TYR A 159 16.78 2.04 0.71
C TYR A 159 17.29 2.23 2.15
N LEU A 160 16.40 2.09 3.13
CA LEU A 160 16.66 2.17 4.57
C LEU A 160 16.04 0.99 5.33
N THR A 161 16.65 0.62 6.45
CA THR A 161 16.13 -0.29 7.49
C THR A 161 15.76 0.50 8.75
N ASP A 162 14.79 0.00 9.54
CA ASP A 162 14.70 0.26 10.99
C ASP A 162 14.83 -1.10 11.71
N CYS A 163 15.62 -1.15 12.79
CA CYS A 163 15.78 -2.35 13.62
C CYS A 163 14.48 -2.75 14.34
N ASN A 164 13.58 -1.80 14.62
CA ASN A 164 12.36 -2.04 15.40
C ASN A 164 11.16 -2.54 14.57
N LEU A 165 11.28 -2.56 13.23
CA LEU A 165 10.26 -3.12 12.33
C LEU A 165 10.62 -4.56 11.90
N CYS A 166 11.22 -5.33 12.81
CA CYS A 166 11.66 -6.70 12.54
C CYS A 166 10.47 -7.68 12.50
N GLY A 167 9.78 -7.69 11.35
CA GLY A 167 8.65 -8.58 11.10
C GLY A 167 8.06 -8.38 9.70
N CYS A 168 8.53 -9.19 8.74
CA CYS A 168 7.94 -9.44 7.41
C CYS A 168 7.43 -8.20 6.63
N GLY A 169 8.21 -7.74 5.65
CA GLY A 169 7.88 -6.56 4.82
C GLY A 169 6.47 -6.62 4.19
N SER A 170 5.75 -5.51 4.27
CA SER A 170 4.36 -5.37 3.82
C SER A 170 4.17 -4.15 2.87
N LEU A 171 3.28 -4.22 1.84
CA LEU A 171 3.21 -3.20 0.76
C LEU A 171 2.21 -2.08 1.05
N GLY A 172 2.72 -0.85 1.10
CA GLY A 172 1.94 0.38 1.16
C GLY A 172 2.80 1.52 0.67
N LEU A 173 2.32 2.29 -0.30
CA LEU A 173 2.92 3.57 -0.64
C LEU A 173 2.34 4.60 0.33
N VAL A 174 3.19 5.13 1.20
CA VAL A 174 2.85 6.12 2.22
C VAL A 174 3.41 7.46 1.74
N LEU A 175 2.55 8.47 1.63
CA LEU A 175 2.90 9.79 1.12
C LEU A 175 2.40 10.88 2.05
N TRP A 176 3.34 11.64 2.60
CA TRP A 176 3.16 12.48 3.79
C TRP A 176 2.97 11.70 5.09
#